data_AF-A0A7Z9WX18-F1
#
_entry.id   AF-A0A7Z9WX18-F1
#
_cell.length_a   1.000
_cell.length_b   1.000
_cell.length_c   1.000
_cell.angle_alpha   90.00
_cell.angle_beta   90.00
_cell.angle_gamma   90.00
#
_symmetry.space_group_name_H-M   'P 1'
#
loop_
_entity.id
_entity.type
_entity.pdbx_description
1 polymer ?
#
loop_
_entity_poly.entity_id
_entity_poly.type
_entity_poly.pdbx_seq_one_letter_code
_entity_poly.pdbx_strand_id
1 'polypeptide(L)'
;VLHITKEINFTSGDTTIRIVPHNGFKVSSEIYFEDSFIDKQTYSLDLNAEKFSKEISQARTFGYVEQVEELWENGLAQGGNLDNVIAIHWDRKSILNEGGLRFSDEFIRHKVLDLVGDLALMGCPILGHVIATRSGHTQHLGFMKAMAEATDCWEIVELKTSKSHSTLHKVALSTKAMGEQIIPFFVPQHIRPGYSIATVSC
;
A
#
# COMPACT_ATOMS: atom_id res chain seq x y z
N VAL A 1 -10.20 10.60 9.23
CA VAL A 1 -9.02 10.48 8.33
C VAL A 1 -7.79 10.68 9.18
N LEU A 2 -6.80 9.81 9.06
CA LEU A 2 -5.55 9.93 9.81
C LEU A 2 -4.65 10.94 9.09
N HIS A 3 -4.48 12.11 9.70
CA HIS A 3 -3.71 13.21 9.15
C HIS A 3 -2.32 13.23 9.80
N ILE A 4 -1.29 13.08 8.98
CA ILE A 4 0.10 13.05 9.43
C ILE A 4 0.59 14.47 9.67
N THR A 5 1.01 14.76 10.90
CA THR A 5 1.47 16.09 11.33
C THR A 5 2.98 16.16 11.50
N LYS A 6 3.64 15.01 11.69
CA LYS A 6 5.09 14.88 11.77
C LYS A 6 5.56 13.63 11.03
N GLU A 7 6.83 13.62 10.67
CA GLU A 7 7.45 12.46 10.03
C GLU A 7 7.50 11.24 10.97
N ILE A 8 7.17 10.07 10.43
CA ILE A 8 7.31 8.76 11.09
C ILE A 8 8.22 7.91 10.21
N ASN A 9 9.28 7.35 10.81
CA ASN A 9 10.28 6.54 10.12
C ASN A 9 10.28 5.11 10.66
N PHE A 10 10.43 4.13 9.77
CA PHE A 10 10.64 2.73 10.07
C PHE A 10 11.77 2.17 9.21
N THR A 11 12.71 1.47 9.85
CA THR A 11 13.84 0.82 9.18
C THR A 11 13.93 -0.63 9.64
N SER A 12 14.16 -1.54 8.70
CA SER A 12 14.39 -2.96 8.96
C SER A 12 15.36 -3.52 7.94
N GLY A 13 16.61 -3.78 8.36
CA GLY A 13 17.70 -4.11 7.43
C GLY A 13 17.89 -2.99 6.40
N ASP A 14 17.89 -3.35 5.12
CA ASP A 14 18.02 -2.41 3.99
C ASP A 14 16.69 -1.76 3.59
N THR A 15 15.59 -2.09 4.27
CA THR A 15 14.27 -1.50 4.00
C THR A 15 14.10 -0.22 4.80
N THR A 16 13.65 0.85 4.14
CA THR A 16 13.19 2.06 4.80
C THR A 16 11.78 2.41 4.35
N ILE A 17 10.90 2.72 5.30
CA ILE A 17 9.55 3.23 5.03
C ILE A 17 9.36 4.44 5.92
N ARG A 18 8.93 5.55 5.33
CA ARG A 18 8.59 6.76 6.07
C ARG A 18 7.31 7.38 5.57
N ILE A 19 6.65 8.13 6.43
CA ILE A 19 5.53 8.98 6.03
C ILE A 19 5.75 10.39 6.54
N VAL A 20 5.55 11.37 5.66
CA VAL A 20 5.67 12.80 5.97
C VAL A 20 4.33 13.51 5.76
N PRO A 21 4.12 14.68 6.40
CA PRO A 21 2.92 15.49 6.16
C PRO A 21 2.73 15.83 4.67
N HIS A 22 1.52 15.64 4.17
CA HIS A 22 1.14 15.96 2.79
C HIS A 22 -0.36 16.20 2.67
N ASN A 23 -0.76 17.16 1.83
CA ASN A 23 -2.16 17.53 1.60
C ASN A 23 -2.83 16.58 0.60
N GLY A 24 -2.90 15.30 0.95
CA GLY A 24 -3.41 14.23 0.11
C GLY A 24 -2.78 12.89 0.51
N PHE A 25 -3.08 11.82 -0.24
CA PHE A 25 -2.38 10.56 -0.07
C PHE A 25 -1.41 10.35 -1.23
N LYS A 26 -0.11 10.41 -0.96
CA LYS A 26 0.94 10.21 -1.95
C LYS A 26 1.76 9.00 -1.60
N VAL A 27 2.15 8.22 -2.62
CA VAL A 27 3.05 7.09 -2.46
C VAL A 27 4.24 7.27 -3.40
N SER A 28 5.44 7.16 -2.87
CA SER A 28 6.68 6.97 -3.62
C SER A 28 7.29 5.64 -3.21
N SER A 29 7.57 4.77 -4.16
CA SER A 29 8.18 3.48 -3.88
C SER A 29 9.37 3.24 -4.79
N GLU A 30 10.37 2.56 -4.24
CA GLU A 30 11.55 2.06 -4.94
C GLU A 30 11.70 0.57 -4.68
N ILE A 31 11.88 -0.19 -5.76
CA ILE A 31 12.27 -1.60 -5.71
C ILE A 31 13.67 -1.76 -6.28
N TYR A 32 14.38 -2.77 -5.80
CA TYR A 32 15.66 -3.18 -6.34
C TYR A 32 15.71 -4.70 -6.29
N PHE A 33 15.88 -5.31 -7.46
CA PHE A 33 16.15 -6.72 -7.59
C PHE A 33 17.54 -6.90 -8.23
N GLU A 34 18.26 -7.93 -7.81
CA GLU A 34 19.62 -8.20 -8.30
C GLU A 34 19.66 -8.74 -9.74
N ASP A 35 18.50 -9.09 -10.31
CA ASP A 35 18.39 -9.47 -11.71
C ASP A 35 18.28 -8.25 -12.63
N SER A 36 18.93 -8.33 -13.79
CA SER A 36 18.97 -7.26 -14.79
C SER A 36 17.62 -6.97 -15.46
N PHE A 37 16.61 -7.80 -15.22
CA PHE A 37 15.33 -7.69 -15.91
C PHE A 37 14.36 -6.77 -15.17
N ILE A 38 14.22 -6.93 -13.85
CA ILE A 38 13.46 -5.98 -13.04
C ILE A 38 14.32 -4.76 -12.70
N ASP A 39 15.56 -5.00 -12.25
CA ASP A 39 16.53 -3.98 -11.82
C ASP A 39 15.91 -2.99 -10.80
N LYS A 40 16.51 -1.82 -10.66
CA LYS A 40 16.00 -0.70 -9.88
C LYS A 40 14.85 -0.01 -10.59
N GLN A 41 13.70 0.08 -9.93
CA GLN A 41 12.55 0.83 -10.42
C GLN A 41 12.01 1.78 -9.36
N THR A 42 11.48 2.92 -9.80
CA THR A 42 10.85 3.90 -8.91
C THR A 42 9.48 4.29 -9.47
N TYR A 43 8.53 4.53 -8.59
CA TYR A 43 7.19 5.01 -8.96
C TYR A 43 6.71 6.02 -7.92
N SER A 44 6.07 7.10 -8.37
CA SER A 44 5.47 8.10 -7.48
C SER A 44 4.10 8.52 -7.97
N LEU A 45 3.12 8.53 -7.08
CA LEU A 45 1.74 8.82 -7.40
C LEU A 45 1.03 9.53 -6.25
N ASP A 46 0.46 10.69 -6.53
CA ASP A 46 -0.62 11.27 -5.73
C ASP A 46 -1.91 10.48 -6.00
N LEU A 47 -2.30 9.64 -5.06
CA LEU A 47 -3.35 8.65 -5.20
C LEU A 47 -4.73 9.29 -5.10
N ASN A 48 -5.58 8.99 -6.08
CA ASN A 48 -7.01 9.20 -6.03
C ASN A 48 -7.72 8.01 -6.71
N ALA A 49 -9.05 7.94 -6.64
CA ALA A 49 -9.80 6.80 -7.19
C ALA A 49 -9.58 6.59 -8.70
N GLU A 50 -9.47 7.67 -9.47
CA GLU A 50 -9.25 7.60 -10.91
C GLU A 50 -7.85 7.04 -11.24
N LYS A 51 -6.82 7.60 -10.61
CA LYS A 51 -5.43 7.17 -10.77
C LYS A 51 -5.22 5.75 -10.27
N PHE A 52 -5.81 5.38 -9.14
CA PHE A 52 -5.75 3.99 -8.66
C PHE A 52 -6.33 3.03 -9.71
N SER A 53 -7.52 3.33 -10.24
CA SER A 53 -8.17 2.49 -11.23
C SER A 53 -7.35 2.37 -12.52
N LYS A 54 -6.84 3.49 -13.06
CA LYS A 54 -6.13 3.52 -14.35
C LYS A 54 -4.69 3.04 -14.28
N GLU A 55 -4.00 3.32 -13.18
CA GLU A 55 -2.54 3.20 -13.11
C GLU A 55 -2.05 2.06 -12.21
N ILE A 56 -2.84 1.63 -11.22
CA ILE A 56 -2.38 0.69 -10.19
C ILE A 56 -3.17 -0.61 -10.20
N SER A 57 -4.50 -0.54 -10.31
CA SER A 57 -5.40 -1.68 -10.07
C SER A 57 -5.18 -2.90 -10.96
N GLN A 58 -4.60 -2.70 -12.15
CA GLN A 58 -4.37 -3.76 -13.13
C GLN A 58 -2.98 -4.40 -13.02
N ALA A 59 -2.10 -3.93 -12.12
CA ALA A 59 -0.75 -4.44 -11.98
C ALA A 59 -0.75 -5.83 -11.32
N ARG A 60 -0.36 -6.85 -12.10
CA ARG A 60 -0.33 -8.24 -11.64
C ARG A 60 0.78 -8.48 -10.65
N THR A 61 0.56 -9.50 -9.80
CA THR A 61 1.64 -10.06 -9.01
C THR A 61 2.66 -10.76 -9.90
N PHE A 62 3.83 -11.06 -9.38
CA PHE A 62 4.93 -11.63 -10.15
C PHE A 62 5.73 -12.61 -9.31
N GLY A 63 6.31 -13.61 -9.99
CA GLY A 63 7.13 -14.63 -9.36
C GLY A 63 8.03 -15.32 -10.35
N TYR A 64 9.07 -15.98 -9.85
CA TYR A 64 9.99 -16.76 -10.67
C TYR A 64 9.43 -18.15 -10.89
N VAL A 65 9.47 -18.64 -12.13
CA VAL A 65 8.87 -19.94 -12.48
C VAL A 65 9.46 -21.08 -11.64
N GLU A 66 10.76 -21.06 -11.36
CA GLU A 66 11.42 -22.04 -10.48
C GLU A 66 10.86 -22.10 -9.04
N GLN A 67 10.25 -21.02 -8.54
CA GLN A 67 9.63 -20.99 -7.22
C GLN A 67 8.17 -21.48 -7.27
N VAL A 68 7.54 -21.47 -8.44
CA VAL A 68 6.13 -21.84 -8.59
C VAL A 68 5.91 -23.32 -8.34
N GLU A 69 6.83 -24.18 -8.79
CA GLU A 69 6.75 -25.64 -8.55
C GLU A 69 6.76 -25.94 -7.05
N GLU A 70 7.72 -25.38 -6.30
CA GLU A 70 7.80 -25.54 -4.85
C GLU A 70 6.55 -24.98 -4.13
N LEU A 71 6.03 -23.83 -4.58
CA LEU A 71 4.81 -23.26 -4.01
C LEU A 71 3.61 -24.20 -4.22
N TRP A 72 3.45 -24.76 -5.43
CA TRP A 72 2.36 -25.68 -5.72
C TRP A 72 2.45 -27.00 -4.95
N GLU A 73 3.65 -27.56 -4.82
CA GLU A 73 3.89 -28.76 -3.99
C GLU A 73 3.49 -28.53 -2.53
N ASN A 74 3.70 -27.31 -2.02
CA ASN A 74 3.29 -26.90 -0.68
C ASN A 74 1.83 -26.43 -0.58
N GLY A 75 1.03 -26.58 -1.64
CA GLY A 75 -0.37 -26.17 -1.68
C GLY A 75 -0.60 -24.65 -1.71
N LEU A 76 0.44 -23.86 -2.00
CA LEU A 76 0.39 -22.40 -2.15
C LEU A 76 0.21 -22.02 -3.62
N ALA A 77 -0.21 -20.79 -3.89
CA ALA A 77 -0.33 -20.21 -5.25
C ALA A 77 -1.14 -21.05 -6.27
N GLN A 78 -2.04 -21.93 -5.83
CA GLN A 78 -2.79 -22.86 -6.69
C GLN A 78 -3.75 -22.17 -7.69
N GLY A 79 -4.13 -20.92 -7.43
CA GLY A 79 -4.93 -20.10 -8.36
C GLY A 79 -4.11 -19.29 -9.36
N GLY A 80 -2.78 -19.42 -9.34
CA GLY A 80 -1.87 -18.68 -10.21
C GLY A 80 -1.91 -19.19 -11.65
N ASN A 81 -2.08 -18.27 -12.60
CA ASN A 81 -1.97 -18.52 -14.03
C ASN A 81 -1.39 -17.27 -14.74
N LEU A 82 -1.15 -17.36 -16.04
CA LEU A 82 -0.53 -16.25 -16.80
C LEU A 82 -1.45 -15.02 -16.98
N ASP A 83 -2.74 -15.13 -16.67
CA ASP A 83 -3.67 -14.00 -16.68
C ASP A 83 -3.55 -13.13 -15.43
N ASN A 84 -3.13 -13.71 -14.29
CA ASN A 84 -3.06 -13.04 -13.00
C ASN A 84 -1.65 -12.92 -12.41
N VAL A 85 -0.66 -13.66 -12.93
CA VAL A 85 0.75 -13.60 -12.52
C VAL A 85 1.65 -13.28 -13.71
N ILE A 86 2.62 -12.38 -13.51
CA ILE A 86 3.80 -12.25 -14.38
C ILE A 86 4.79 -13.35 -13.99
N ALA A 87 4.95 -14.34 -14.86
CA ALA A 87 5.82 -15.48 -14.60
C ALA A 87 7.20 -15.22 -15.22
N ILE A 88 8.19 -14.94 -14.38
CA ILE A 88 9.55 -14.60 -14.80
C ILE A 88 10.31 -15.89 -15.13
N HIS A 89 10.82 -15.95 -16.35
CA HIS A 89 11.48 -17.12 -16.91
C HIS A 89 12.79 -17.43 -16.16
N TRP A 90 13.24 -18.70 -16.24
CA TRP A 90 14.47 -19.17 -15.58
C TRP A 90 15.74 -18.42 -16.02
N ASP A 91 15.74 -17.83 -17.22
CA ASP A 91 16.86 -17.03 -17.72
C ASP A 91 17.01 -15.65 -17.05
N ARG A 92 16.05 -15.25 -16.20
CA ARG A 92 15.97 -13.95 -15.53
C ARG A 92 16.09 -12.75 -16.49
N LYS A 93 15.61 -12.93 -17.72
CA LYS A 93 15.68 -11.94 -18.83
C LYS A 93 14.37 -11.81 -19.59
N SER A 94 13.44 -12.73 -19.39
CA SER A 94 12.16 -12.75 -20.08
C SER A 94 11.01 -13.18 -19.16
N ILE A 95 9.78 -13.02 -19.66
CA ILE A 95 8.55 -13.49 -19.01
C ILE A 95 7.84 -14.47 -19.91
N LEU A 96 7.09 -15.40 -19.32
CA LEU A 96 6.28 -16.38 -20.05
C LEU A 96 4.98 -15.79 -20.61
N ASN A 97 4.57 -14.61 -20.18
CA ASN A 97 3.33 -13.98 -20.61
C ASN A 97 3.43 -13.51 -22.07
N GLU A 98 2.78 -14.21 -23.01
CA GLU A 98 2.82 -13.87 -24.46
C GLU A 98 2.34 -12.44 -24.76
N GLY A 99 1.35 -11.94 -24.01
CA GLY A 99 0.85 -10.56 -24.11
C GLY A 99 1.75 -9.50 -23.47
N GLY A 100 2.88 -9.90 -22.88
CA GLY A 100 3.82 -9.01 -22.21
C GLY A 100 3.33 -8.47 -20.87
N LEU A 101 3.86 -7.31 -20.50
CA LEU A 101 3.41 -6.53 -19.34
C LEU A 101 2.25 -5.62 -19.72
N ARG A 102 1.32 -5.39 -18.78
CA ARG A 102 0.23 -4.41 -18.90
C ARG A 102 0.75 -2.98 -18.80
N PHE A 103 1.84 -2.81 -18.05
CA PHE A 103 2.57 -1.56 -17.89
C PHE A 103 4.06 -1.83 -18.05
N SER A 104 4.81 -0.89 -18.64
CA SER A 104 6.28 -1.04 -18.75
C SER A 104 6.98 -1.20 -17.39
N ASP A 105 6.36 -0.68 -16.33
CA ASP A 105 6.79 -0.64 -14.95
C ASP A 105 5.82 -1.42 -14.03
N GLU A 106 5.22 -2.52 -14.52
CA GLU A 106 4.20 -3.30 -13.81
C GLU A 106 4.68 -3.84 -12.45
N PHE A 107 5.97 -4.19 -12.31
CA PHE A 107 6.56 -4.70 -11.06
C PHE A 107 6.48 -3.70 -9.91
N ILE A 108 6.95 -2.46 -10.12
CA ILE A 108 6.88 -1.42 -9.10
C ILE A 108 5.44 -0.99 -8.84
N ARG A 109 4.57 -0.94 -9.86
CA ARG A 109 3.15 -0.64 -9.67
C ARG A 109 2.45 -1.68 -8.79
N HIS A 110 2.79 -2.96 -8.95
CA HIS A 110 2.28 -4.01 -8.07
C HIS A 110 2.77 -3.85 -6.63
N LYS A 111 4.02 -3.44 -6.41
CA LYS A 111 4.52 -3.15 -5.06
C LYS A 111 3.87 -1.92 -4.43
N VAL A 112 3.51 -0.92 -5.24
CA VAL A 112 2.66 0.19 -4.79
C VAL A 112 1.24 -0.31 -4.46
N LEU A 113 0.67 -1.22 -5.25
CA LEU A 113 -0.63 -1.84 -4.97
C LEU A 113 -0.60 -2.61 -3.64
N ASP A 114 0.43 -3.42 -3.38
CA ASP A 114 0.66 -4.14 -2.13
C ASP A 114 0.68 -3.15 -0.93
N LEU A 115 1.50 -2.09 -1.03
CA LEU A 115 1.64 -1.09 0.04
C LEU A 115 0.33 -0.35 0.31
N VAL A 116 -0.40 0.05 -0.74
CA VAL A 116 -1.71 0.71 -0.60
C VAL A 116 -2.72 -0.24 0.05
N GLY A 117 -2.73 -1.51 -0.34
CA GLY A 117 -3.60 -2.54 0.23
C GLY A 117 -3.32 -2.78 1.71
N ASP A 118 -2.04 -2.92 2.07
CA ASP A 118 -1.63 -3.14 3.46
C ASP A 118 -1.96 -1.91 4.33
N LEU A 119 -1.67 -0.69 3.88
CA LEU A 119 -1.99 0.52 4.64
C LEU A 119 -3.50 0.73 4.82
N ALA A 120 -4.35 0.20 3.94
CA ALA A 120 -5.79 0.22 4.12
C ALA A 120 -6.24 -0.55 5.38
N LEU A 121 -5.43 -1.49 5.88
CA LEU A 121 -5.69 -2.23 7.11
C LEU A 121 -5.59 -1.36 8.38
N MET A 122 -5.03 -0.15 8.30
CA MET A 122 -5.13 0.86 9.37
C MET A 122 -6.58 1.29 9.65
N GLY A 123 -7.53 0.92 8.79
CA GLY A 123 -8.96 1.12 9.02
C GLY A 123 -9.45 2.55 8.79
N CYS A 124 -8.59 3.46 8.34
CA CYS A 124 -8.96 4.82 7.99
C CYS A 124 -8.11 5.35 6.82
N PRO A 125 -8.66 6.27 5.99
CA PRO A 125 -7.86 6.95 4.98
C PRO A 125 -6.74 7.77 5.61
N ILE A 126 -5.59 7.84 4.94
CA ILE A 126 -4.39 8.54 5.39
C ILE A 126 -4.19 9.81 4.56
N LEU A 127 -3.82 10.92 5.20
CA LEU A 127 -3.27 12.11 4.55
C LEU A 127 -1.80 12.22 4.93
N GLY A 128 -0.94 11.99 3.95
CA GLY A 128 0.49 11.91 4.11
C GLY A 128 1.15 11.38 2.83
N HIS A 129 2.46 11.58 2.74
CA HIS A 129 3.29 11.04 1.67
C HIS A 129 4.12 9.89 2.21
N VAL A 130 3.79 8.67 1.78
CA VAL A 130 4.55 7.46 2.09
C VAL A 130 5.71 7.33 1.11
N ILE A 131 6.92 7.18 1.63
CA ILE A 131 8.12 6.86 0.86
C ILE A 131 8.65 5.51 1.32
N ALA A 132 8.66 4.52 0.43
CA ALA A 132 9.11 3.17 0.73
C ALA A 132 10.28 2.77 -0.20
N THR A 133 11.29 2.10 0.36
CA THR A 133 12.44 1.58 -0.38
C THR A 133 12.63 0.12 0.02
N ARG A 134 12.61 -0.79 -0.97
CA ARG A 134 12.81 -2.24 -0.80
C ARG A 134 11.85 -2.91 0.19
N SER A 135 10.60 -2.45 0.27
CA SER A 135 9.63 -2.95 1.26
C SER A 135 8.81 -4.15 0.77
N GLY A 136 8.40 -4.99 1.73
CA GLY A 136 7.40 -6.04 1.56
C GLY A 136 6.43 -6.11 2.75
N HIS A 137 5.50 -7.07 2.73
CA HIS A 137 4.40 -7.15 3.70
C HIS A 137 4.84 -7.17 5.18
N THR A 138 5.93 -7.87 5.50
CA THR A 138 6.50 -7.90 6.86
C THR A 138 6.91 -6.50 7.32
N GLN A 139 7.55 -5.72 6.44
CA GLN A 139 7.95 -4.35 6.74
C GLN A 139 6.77 -3.39 6.73
N HIS A 140 5.76 -3.61 5.89
CA HIS A 140 4.51 -2.82 5.93
C HIS A 140 3.81 -2.99 7.29
N LEU A 141 3.72 -4.22 7.81
CA LEU A 141 3.19 -4.47 9.15
C LEU A 141 4.02 -3.79 10.25
N GLY A 142 5.35 -3.88 10.17
CA GLY A 142 6.25 -3.21 11.11
C GLY A 142 6.06 -1.68 11.09
N PHE A 143 5.91 -1.10 9.90
CA PHE A 143 5.65 0.32 9.73
C PHE A 143 4.26 0.74 10.26
N MET A 144 3.21 -0.04 10.00
CA MET A 144 1.87 0.23 10.56
C MET A 144 1.86 0.21 12.09
N LYS A 145 2.63 -0.71 12.72
CA LYS A 145 2.82 -0.71 14.17
C LYS A 145 3.54 0.56 14.65
N ALA A 146 4.62 0.95 13.98
CA ALA A 146 5.33 2.19 14.30
C ALA A 146 4.44 3.43 14.16
N MET A 147 3.57 3.48 13.15
CA MET A 147 2.57 4.54 13.01
C MET A 147 1.57 4.55 14.18
N ALA A 148 1.05 3.39 14.57
CA ALA A 148 0.11 3.28 15.68
C ALA A 148 0.72 3.72 17.03
N GLU A 149 2.02 3.47 17.23
CA GLU A 149 2.76 3.86 18.43
C GLU A 149 3.12 5.37 18.44
N ALA A 150 3.31 5.99 17.27
CA ALA A 150 3.66 7.40 17.10
C ALA A 150 2.46 8.36 17.28
N THR A 151 1.80 8.27 18.44
CA THR A 151 0.55 8.98 18.74
C THR A 151 0.63 10.52 18.70
N ASP A 152 1.82 11.11 18.74
CA ASP A 152 2.03 12.56 18.64
C ASP A 152 2.41 13.04 17.22
N CYS A 153 2.44 12.13 16.24
CA CYS A 153 2.79 12.40 14.84
C CYS A 153 1.58 12.44 13.90
N TRP A 154 0.38 12.18 14.42
CA TRP A 154 -0.85 12.20 13.64
C TRP A 154 -2.05 12.59 14.49
N GLU A 155 -3.12 12.98 13.80
CA GLU A 155 -4.41 13.29 14.40
C GLU A 155 -5.54 12.68 13.55
N ILE A 156 -6.71 12.48 14.16
CA ILE A 156 -7.91 12.08 13.42
C ILE A 156 -8.71 13.33 13.10
N VAL A 157 -8.84 13.63 11.81
CA VAL A 157 -9.63 14.75 11.29
C VAL A 157 -10.87 14.27 10.56
N GLU A 158 -11.92 15.07 10.61
CA GLU A 158 -13.11 14.88 9.78
C GLU A 158 -12.97 15.68 8.47
N LEU A 159 -13.11 14.99 7.34
CA LEU A 159 -13.13 15.67 6.05
C LEU A 159 -14.53 16.22 5.79
N LYS A 160 -14.64 17.55 5.71
CA LYS A 160 -15.86 18.20 5.21
C LYS A 160 -15.97 17.94 3.71
N THR A 161 -16.92 17.12 3.31
CA THR A 161 -17.16 16.81 1.90
C THR A 161 -17.78 18.03 1.21
N SER A 162 -17.09 18.60 0.22
CA SER A 162 -17.77 19.36 -0.83
C SER A 162 -18.44 18.35 -1.77
N LYS A 163 -19.69 18.59 -2.17
CA LYS A 163 -20.52 17.64 -2.92
C LYS A 163 -19.90 17.27 -4.28
N SER A 164 -19.08 16.22 -4.35
CA SER A 164 -18.79 15.46 -5.58
C SER A 164 -18.05 14.16 -5.24
N HIS A 165 -18.36 13.08 -5.96
CA HIS A 165 -17.80 11.71 -5.92
C HIS A 165 -18.51 10.68 -5.01
N SER A 166 -19.55 10.07 -5.60
CA SER A 166 -20.43 9.05 -5.01
C SER A 166 -19.77 7.67 -4.74
N THR A 167 -18.59 7.39 -5.31
CA THR A 167 -17.93 6.06 -5.16
C THR A 167 -16.98 6.01 -3.96
N LEU A 168 -16.14 7.04 -3.77
CA LEU A 168 -15.26 7.17 -2.60
C LEU A 168 -16.07 7.33 -1.32
N HIS A 169 -17.22 8.00 -1.37
CA HIS A 169 -18.14 8.07 -0.23
C HIS A 169 -18.67 6.69 0.16
N LYS A 170 -19.06 5.84 -0.81
CA LYS A 170 -19.51 4.47 -0.53
C LYS A 170 -18.38 3.59 0.03
N VAL A 171 -17.18 3.69 -0.53
CA VAL A 171 -16.00 2.96 -0.01
C VAL A 171 -15.66 3.44 1.40
N ALA A 172 -15.58 4.75 1.63
CA ALA A 172 -15.33 5.34 2.95
C ALA A 172 -16.40 4.98 4.00
N LEU A 173 -17.67 4.88 3.59
CA LEU A 173 -18.74 4.41 4.48
C LEU A 173 -18.62 2.91 4.79
N SER A 174 -18.25 2.09 3.81
CA SER A 174 -18.05 0.65 4.00
C SER A 174 -16.82 0.35 4.88
N THR A 175 -15.72 1.09 4.71
CA THR A 175 -14.53 0.96 5.55
C THR A 175 -14.73 1.56 6.94
N LYS A 176 -15.61 2.56 7.11
CA LYS A 176 -16.01 3.05 8.44
C LYS A 176 -16.70 1.96 9.27
N ALA A 177 -17.62 1.19 8.68
CA ALA A 177 -18.29 0.08 9.36
C ALA A 177 -17.31 -1.03 9.78
N MET A 178 -16.31 -1.32 8.93
CA MET A 178 -15.24 -2.26 9.26
C MET A 178 -14.27 -1.68 10.30
N GLY A 179 -13.95 -0.39 10.20
CA GLY A 179 -13.12 0.36 11.14
C GLY A 179 -13.71 0.36 12.54
N GLU A 180 -15.03 0.56 12.70
CA GLU A 180 -15.69 0.48 14.01
C GLU A 180 -15.54 -0.88 14.70
N GLN A 181 -15.39 -1.97 13.93
CA GLN A 181 -15.19 -3.32 14.46
C GLN A 181 -13.71 -3.64 14.76
N ILE A 182 -12.78 -3.02 14.03
CA ILE A 182 -11.36 -3.35 14.07
C ILE A 182 -10.55 -2.34 14.92
N ILE A 183 -10.98 -1.08 15.01
CA ILE A 183 -10.39 -0.01 15.85
C ILE A 183 -10.13 -0.47 17.30
N PRO A 184 -11.01 -1.23 17.97
CA PRO A 184 -10.74 -1.73 19.33
C PRO A 184 -9.49 -2.62 19.47
N PHE A 185 -8.98 -3.18 18.37
CA PHE A 185 -7.76 -4.01 18.36
C PHE A 185 -6.48 -3.20 18.10
N PHE A 186 -6.61 -1.97 17.58
CA PHE A 186 -5.49 -1.09 17.24
C PHE A 186 -5.36 0.12 18.16
N VAL A 187 -6.42 0.44 18.93
CA VAL A 187 -6.41 1.51 19.93
C VAL A 187 -6.20 0.90 21.33
N PRO A 188 -5.07 1.19 22.00
CA PRO A 188 -4.85 0.73 23.37
C PRO A 188 -5.96 1.20 24.32
N GLN A 189 -6.42 0.32 25.23
CA GLN A 189 -7.61 0.55 26.07
C GLN A 189 -7.55 1.81 26.98
N HIS A 190 -6.38 2.41 27.15
CA HIS A 190 -6.19 3.63 27.96
C HIS A 190 -6.42 4.94 27.19
N ILE A 191 -6.70 4.88 25.87
CA ILE A 191 -7.13 6.03 25.05
C ILE A 191 -8.66 6.00 24.88
N ARG A 192 -9.38 6.16 25.98
CA ARG A 192 -10.74 6.73 26.01
C ARG A 192 -10.73 7.72 27.16
N PRO A 193 -10.88 9.05 26.95
CA PRO A 193 -12.13 9.65 26.47
C PRO A 193 -11.99 10.95 25.64
N GLY A 194 -13.08 11.40 25.00
CA GLY A 194 -13.26 12.79 24.54
C GLY A 194 -12.53 13.18 23.26
N TYR A 195 -13.05 12.78 22.09
CA TYR A 195 -12.51 13.21 20.80
C TYR A 195 -12.69 14.73 20.60
N SER A 196 -11.58 15.47 20.61
CA SER A 196 -11.52 16.80 20.01
C SER A 196 -11.31 16.63 18.51
N ILE A 197 -12.36 16.85 17.72
CA ILE A 197 -12.32 16.74 16.26
C ILE A 197 -11.76 18.06 15.71
N ALA A 198 -10.48 18.06 15.31
CA ALA A 198 -9.93 19.17 14.54
C ALA A 198 -10.49 19.13 13.11
N THR A 199 -10.89 20.30 12.59
CA THR A 199 -11.41 20.45 11.22
C THR A 199 -10.31 21.00 10.32
N VAL A 200 -10.02 20.31 9.22
CA VAL A 200 -9.16 20.81 8.14
C VAL A 200 -10.00 21.02 6.89
N SER A 201 -9.92 22.20 6.28
CA SER A 201 -10.49 22.48 4.96
C SER A 201 -9.44 22.18 3.89
N CYS A 202 -9.72 21.20 3.03
CA CYS A 202 -9.09 21.09 1.72
C CYS A 202 -9.87 21.90 0.69
#